data_AF-A0A845M392-F1
#
_entry.id   AF-A0A845M392-F1
#
_cell.length_a   1.000
_cell.length_b   1.000
_cell.length_c   1.000
_cell.angle_alpha   90.00
_cell.angle_beta   90.00
_cell.angle_gamma   90.00
#
_symmetry.space_group_name_H-M   'P 1'
#
loop_
_entity.id
_entity.type
_entity.pdbx_description
1 polymer ?
#
loop_
_entity_poly.entity_id
_entity_poly.type
_entity_poly.pdbx_seq_one_letter_code
_entity_poly.pdbx_strand_id
1 'polypeptide(L)'
;MRLRLRSLAALLLMKVPVAAHGGVAEDAVCVRNSSAQPYVFAAEVPGVDRKVARLAPGERLCASGGRPAAMGTVSVFEGLDALEGCSRLVPFGTTEEMKKYVDFDRCFWSSNS
;
A
#
# COMPACT_ATOMS: atom_id res chain seq x y z
N MET A 1 -47.19 -39.46 -9.98
CA MET A 1 -47.06 -38.21 -9.20
C MET A 1 -45.70 -37.59 -9.54
N ARG A 2 -45.64 -36.51 -10.33
CA ARG A 2 -44.39 -35.93 -10.87
C ARG A 2 -44.01 -34.68 -10.07
N LEU A 3 -42.92 -34.72 -9.30
CA LEU A 3 -42.36 -33.54 -8.63
C LEU A 3 -41.37 -32.85 -9.58
N ARG A 4 -41.68 -31.63 -10.01
CA ARG A 4 -40.77 -30.80 -10.82
C ARG A 4 -39.85 -30.01 -9.91
N LEU A 5 -38.57 -30.37 -9.87
CA LEU A 5 -37.52 -29.63 -9.18
C LEU A 5 -37.18 -28.38 -10.01
N ARG A 6 -37.52 -27.18 -9.52
CA ARG A 6 -37.10 -25.91 -10.12
C ARG A 6 -35.72 -25.55 -9.58
N SER A 7 -34.66 -25.76 -10.36
CA SER A 7 -33.34 -25.19 -10.07
C SER A 7 -33.40 -23.68 -10.24
N LEU A 8 -33.39 -22.94 -9.14
CA LEU A 8 -33.03 -21.53 -9.16
C LEU A 8 -31.51 -21.43 -9.29
N ALA A 9 -31.03 -20.96 -10.45
CA ALA A 9 -29.66 -20.52 -10.62
C ALA A 9 -29.46 -19.24 -9.79
N ALA A 10 -28.73 -19.36 -8.68
CA ALA A 10 -28.30 -18.21 -7.88
C ALA A 10 -27.22 -17.45 -8.66
N LEU A 11 -27.58 -16.30 -9.24
CA LEU A 11 -26.62 -15.36 -9.82
C LEU A 11 -25.74 -14.81 -8.68
N LEU A 12 -24.50 -15.30 -8.57
CA LEU A 12 -23.50 -14.73 -7.69
C LEU A 12 -23.11 -13.34 -8.24
N LEU A 13 -23.61 -12.29 -7.61
CA LEU A 13 -23.12 -10.92 -7.79
C LEU A 13 -21.71 -10.84 -7.19
N MET A 14 -20.68 -11.02 -8.01
CA MET A 14 -19.31 -10.62 -7.67
C MET A 14 -19.30 -9.09 -7.49
N LYS A 15 -19.30 -8.62 -6.25
CA LYS A 15 -18.98 -7.23 -5.92
C LYS A 15 -17.52 -6.99 -6.29
N VAL A 16 -17.28 -6.43 -7.47
CA VAL A 16 -15.95 -5.94 -7.85
C VAL A 16 -15.65 -4.72 -6.96
N PRO A 17 -14.58 -4.75 -6.14
CA PRO A 17 -14.20 -3.56 -5.39
C PRO A 17 -13.67 -2.53 -6.38
N VAL A 18 -14.35 -1.38 -6.44
CA VAL A 18 -13.82 -0.19 -7.11
C VAL A 18 -12.60 0.26 -6.31
N ALA A 19 -11.42 0.17 -6.92
CA ALA A 19 -10.22 0.77 -6.38
C ALA A 19 -10.41 2.30 -6.38
N ALA A 20 -10.64 2.86 -5.19
CA ALA A 20 -10.67 4.31 -5.02
C ALA A 20 -9.28 4.87 -5.39
N HIS A 21 -9.19 5.59 -6.50
CA HIS A 21 -8.07 6.47 -6.82
C HIS A 21 -8.16 7.74 -5.95
N GLY A 22 -8.25 7.54 -4.62
CA GLY A 22 -8.31 8.60 -3.65
C GLY A 22 -7.00 9.37 -3.71
N GLY A 23 -7.09 10.64 -4.16
CA GLY A 23 -6.01 11.61 -4.08
C GLY A 23 -5.37 11.61 -2.69
N VAL A 24 -4.08 11.83 -2.65
CA VAL A 24 -3.34 11.92 -1.38
C VAL A 24 -3.50 13.33 -0.85
N ALA A 25 -3.77 13.47 0.44
CA ALA A 25 -3.77 14.80 1.07
C ALA A 25 -2.39 15.44 0.93
N GLU A 26 -2.31 16.74 0.67
CA GLU A 26 -1.03 17.45 0.39
C GLU A 26 -0.04 17.41 1.55
N ASP A 27 -0.52 17.10 2.75
CA ASP A 27 0.23 16.96 4.00
C ASP A 27 0.59 15.49 4.33
N ALA A 28 0.31 14.56 3.42
CA ALA A 28 0.48 13.14 3.65
C ALA A 28 1.56 12.51 2.76
N VAL A 29 2.23 11.50 3.30
CA VAL A 29 3.06 10.57 2.52
C VAL A 29 2.39 9.20 2.52
N CYS A 30 2.28 8.61 1.34
CA CYS A 30 1.68 7.28 1.18
C CYS A 30 2.63 6.30 0.51
N VAL A 31 2.50 5.03 0.85
CA VAL A 31 3.15 3.91 0.16
C VAL A 31 2.14 2.85 -0.20
N ARG A 32 2.23 2.32 -1.42
CA ARG A 32 1.41 1.19 -1.90
C ARG A 32 2.28 -0.04 -2.13
N ASN A 33 1.78 -1.20 -1.71
CA ASN A 33 2.34 -2.48 -2.11
C ASN A 33 1.83 -2.84 -3.52
N SER A 34 2.60 -2.55 -4.56
CA SER A 34 2.27 -2.95 -5.93
C SER A 34 2.98 -4.24 -6.36
N SER A 35 3.52 -4.99 -5.39
CA SER A 35 4.08 -6.33 -5.60
C SER A 35 3.02 -7.43 -5.40
N ALA A 36 3.36 -8.66 -5.76
CA ALA A 36 2.48 -9.82 -5.56
C ALA A 36 2.54 -10.43 -4.15
N GLN A 37 3.45 -9.97 -3.28
CA GLN A 37 3.67 -10.55 -1.95
C GLN A 37 3.34 -9.55 -0.85
N PRO A 38 2.80 -9.98 0.30
CA PRO A 38 2.58 -9.10 1.43
C PRO A 38 3.89 -8.79 2.17
N TYR A 39 4.12 -7.51 2.48
CA TYR A 39 5.30 -7.04 3.22
C TYR A 39 4.91 -6.09 4.35
N VAL A 40 5.84 -5.77 5.24
CA VAL A 40 5.65 -4.73 6.25
C VAL A 40 6.11 -3.39 5.67
N PHE A 41 5.26 -2.37 5.81
CA PHE A 41 5.53 -1.03 5.34
C PHE A 41 5.52 -0.04 6.49
N ALA A 42 6.32 1.00 6.36
CA ALA A 42 6.24 2.20 7.18
C ALA A 42 6.02 3.43 6.29
N ALA A 43 5.16 4.35 6.75
CA ALA A 43 5.02 5.69 6.20
C ALA A 43 5.30 6.68 7.33
N GLU A 44 6.20 7.63 7.09
CA GLU A 44 6.72 8.53 8.12
C GLU A 44 6.71 9.99 7.68
N VAL A 45 6.05 10.81 8.49
CA VAL A 45 6.17 12.26 8.50
C VAL A 45 7.13 12.64 9.64
N PRO A 46 8.33 13.15 9.35
CA PRO A 46 9.37 13.35 10.35
C PRO A 46 8.91 14.18 11.56
N GLY A 47 9.02 13.61 12.76
CA GLY A 47 8.66 14.25 14.03
C GLY A 47 7.16 14.43 14.27
N VAL A 48 6.29 13.89 13.41
CA VAL A 48 4.83 14.06 13.51
C VAL A 48 4.12 12.72 13.65
N ASP A 49 4.23 11.85 12.65
CA ASP A 49 3.48 10.61 12.58
C ASP A 49 4.31 9.53 11.90
N ARG A 50 4.21 8.30 12.40
CA ARG A 50 4.81 7.12 11.80
C ARG A 50 3.82 5.97 11.92
N LYS A 51 3.35 5.48 10.78
CA LYS A 51 2.48 4.32 10.73
C LYS A 51 3.24 3.13 10.19
N VAL A 52 2.98 1.97 10.79
CA VAL A 52 3.55 0.69 10.38
C VAL A 52 2.41 -0.30 10.21
N ALA A 53 2.39 -1.02 9.09
CA ALA A 53 1.40 -2.06 8.82
C ALA A 53 1.93 -3.12 7.86
N ARG A 54 1.44 -4.34 8.00
CA ARG A 54 1.59 -5.35 6.94
C ARG A 54 0.56 -5.05 5.85
N LEU A 55 1.00 -4.86 4.62
CA LEU A 55 0.15 -4.55 3.47
C LEU A 55 0.08 -5.73 2.51
N ALA A 56 -1.12 -6.19 2.21
CA ALA A 56 -1.39 -7.11 1.12
C ALA A 56 -1.16 -6.44 -0.25
N PRO A 57 -1.06 -7.21 -1.35
CA PRO A 57 -1.00 -6.65 -2.71
C PRO A 57 -2.13 -5.65 -2.98
N GLY A 58 -1.76 -4.47 -3.48
CA GLY A 58 -2.65 -3.35 -3.81
C GLY A 58 -2.97 -2.41 -2.63
N GLU A 59 -2.72 -2.82 -1.38
CA GLU A 59 -3.01 -2.01 -0.20
C GLU A 59 -2.05 -0.82 -0.06
N ARG A 60 -2.52 0.22 0.65
CA ARG A 60 -1.84 1.50 0.82
C ARG A 60 -1.84 1.93 2.27
N LEU A 61 -0.71 2.46 2.73
CA LEU A 61 -0.53 3.07 4.06
C LEU A 61 -0.16 4.54 3.89
N CYS A 62 -0.76 5.42 4.70
CA CYS A 62 -0.49 6.85 4.68
C CYS A 62 -0.30 7.42 6.09
N ALA A 63 0.74 8.24 6.27
CA ALA A 63 0.94 9.10 7.43
C ALA A 63 0.69 10.57 7.02
N SER A 64 0.15 11.38 7.93
CA SER A 64 -0.36 12.74 7.65
C SER A 64 0.16 13.75 8.69
N GLY A 65 -0.14 15.04 8.49
CA GLY A 65 0.29 16.12 9.38
C GLY A 65 1.62 16.77 8.99
N GLY A 66 2.11 16.51 7.79
CA GLY A 66 3.29 17.16 7.22
C GLY A 66 3.03 18.62 6.83
N ARG A 67 4.10 19.40 6.66
CA ARG A 67 3.99 20.72 6.01
C ARG A 67 4.06 20.56 4.49
N PRO A 68 3.12 21.11 3.70
CA PRO A 68 3.14 21.00 2.24
C PRO A 68 4.52 21.32 1.64
N ALA A 69 4.87 20.63 0.56
CA ALA A 69 6.16 20.72 -0.14
C ALA A 69 7.41 20.23 0.65
N ALA A 70 7.24 19.62 1.82
CA ALA A 70 8.31 18.86 2.48
C ALA A 70 8.33 17.39 2.05
N MET A 71 9.34 16.66 2.54
CA MET A 71 9.56 15.25 2.24
C MET A 71 9.20 14.37 3.44
N GLY A 72 8.62 13.21 3.15
CA GLY A 72 8.49 12.10 4.08
C GLY A 72 9.38 10.94 3.69
N THR A 73 9.34 9.90 4.51
CA THR A 73 10.02 8.63 4.22
C THR A 73 8.99 7.53 4.15
N VAL A 74 9.12 6.67 3.16
CA VAL A 74 8.45 5.37 3.14
C VAL A 74 9.48 4.28 3.23
N SER A 75 9.12 3.17 3.85
CA SER A 75 10.01 2.02 3.99
C SER A 75 9.25 0.72 3.82
N VAL A 76 9.98 -0.33 3.42
CA VAL A 76 9.47 -1.69 3.30
C VAL A 76 10.46 -2.67 3.92
N PHE A 77 9.92 -3.69 4.58
CA PHE A 77 10.65 -4.73 5.28
C PHE A 77 10.05 -6.09 4.94
N GLU A 78 10.88 -7.13 4.92
CA GLU A 78 10.41 -8.51 4.70
C GLU A 78 9.41 -8.96 5.79
N GLY A 79 9.70 -8.61 7.05
CA GLY A 79 8.93 -8.98 8.23
C GLY A 79 8.97 -7.92 9.33
N LEU A 80 8.27 -8.17 10.44
CA LEU A 80 8.23 -7.26 11.60
C LEU A 80 9.54 -7.26 12.42
N ASP A 81 10.29 -8.35 12.31
CA ASP A 81 11.57 -8.62 12.97
C ASP A 81 12.78 -8.33 12.07
N ALA A 82 12.55 -7.93 10.82
CA ALA A 82 13.61 -7.54 9.90
C ALA A 82 14.31 -6.27 10.39
N LEU A 83 15.63 -6.35 10.54
CA LEU A 83 16.47 -5.22 10.96
C LEU A 83 16.77 -4.26 9.80
N GLU A 84 16.85 -4.81 8.60
CA GLU A 84 17.17 -4.10 7.38
C GLU A 84 15.99 -4.15 6.40
N GLY A 85 15.89 -3.15 5.54
CA GLY A 85 14.83 -3.03 4.56
C GLY A 85 15.23 -2.15 3.39
N CYS A 86 14.24 -1.53 2.76
CA CYS A 86 14.47 -0.46 1.79
C CYS A 86 13.72 0.79 2.21
N SER A 87 14.29 1.96 1.93
CA SER A 87 13.61 3.24 2.15
C SER A 87 13.60 4.14 0.91
N ARG A 88 12.67 5.08 0.87
CA ARG A 88 12.58 6.10 -0.16
C ARG A 88 12.09 7.43 0.43
N LEU A 89 12.71 8.52 -0.01
CA LEU A 89 12.22 9.87 0.24
C LEU A 89 11.13 10.21 -0.77
N VAL A 90 9.99 10.66 -0.27
CA VAL A 90 8.77 10.85 -1.05
C VAL A 90 8.20 12.25 -0.73
N PRO A 91 7.91 13.09 -1.74
CA PRO A 91 7.25 14.37 -1.50
C PRO A 91 5.87 14.17 -0.86
N PHE A 92 5.46 15.05 0.04
CA PHE A 92 4.08 15.02 0.52
C PHE A 92 3.08 15.29 -0.62
N GLY A 93 1.85 14.80 -0.45
CA GLY A 93 0.85 14.79 -1.50
C GLY A 93 1.04 13.68 -2.53
N THR A 94 1.98 12.75 -2.32
CA THR A 94 2.26 11.68 -3.28
C THR A 94 2.14 10.28 -2.66
N THR A 95 1.87 9.29 -3.51
CA THR A 95 1.98 7.86 -3.18
C THR A 95 3.16 7.30 -3.94
N GLU A 96 4.13 6.73 -3.23
CA GLU A 96 5.17 5.91 -3.85
C GLU A 96 4.70 4.44 -3.90
N GLU A 97 5.08 3.72 -4.95
CA GLU A 97 4.70 2.33 -5.12
C GLU A 97 5.90 1.40 -5.10
N MET A 98 5.87 0.40 -4.23
CA MET A 98 6.86 -0.68 -4.23
C MET A 98 6.43 -1.74 -5.26
N LYS A 99 7.21 -1.91 -6.32
CA LYS A 99 6.95 -2.89 -7.39
C LYS A 99 7.56 -4.25 -7.08
N LYS A 100 8.77 -4.26 -6.52
CA LYS A 100 9.48 -5.47 -6.13
C LYS A 100 10.39 -5.21 -4.93
N TYR A 101 10.28 -6.08 -3.93
CA TYR A 101 11.17 -6.10 -2.78
C TYR A 101 12.49 -6.80 -3.13
N VAL A 102 13.60 -6.22 -2.70
CA VAL A 102 14.94 -6.80 -2.79
C VAL A 102 15.72 -6.31 -1.57
N ASP A 103 16.40 -7.22 -0.88
CA ASP A 103 17.14 -6.89 0.34
C ASP A 103 18.23 -5.82 0.10
N PHE A 104 18.47 -5.05 1.17
CA PHE A 104 19.48 -3.99 1.29
C PHE A 104 19.26 -2.83 0.31
N ASP A 105 18.28 -1.97 0.57
CA ASP A 105 18.00 -0.71 -0.18
C ASP A 105 17.87 -0.84 -1.71
N ARG A 106 17.60 -2.04 -2.24
CA ARG A 106 17.52 -2.32 -3.69
C ARG A 106 16.11 -2.54 -4.20
N CYS A 107 15.10 -2.12 -3.43
CA CYS A 107 13.72 -2.25 -3.86
C CYS A 107 13.45 -1.44 -5.13
N PHE A 108 12.59 -1.98 -5.98
CA PHE A 108 12.17 -1.32 -7.21
C PHE A 108 10.94 -0.48 -6.88
N TRP A 109 11.06 0.82 -7.09
CA TRP A 109 10.03 1.81 -6.80
C TRP A 109 9.47 2.36 -8.11
N SER A 110 8.23 2.85 -8.11
CA SER A 110 7.71 3.56 -9.28
C SER A 110 8.56 4.75 -9.72
N SER A 111 9.24 5.42 -8.79
CA SER A 111 10.12 6.56 -9.10
C SER A 111 11.52 6.16 -9.59
N ASN A 112 11.92 4.89 -9.49
CA ASN A 112 13.25 4.42 -9.92
C ASN A 112 13.25 2.89 -10.11
N SER A 113 12.90 2.44 -11.32
CA SER A 113 12.85 1.03 -11.73
C SER A 113 13.24 0.86 -13.18
#